data_AF-A0A4Q4LY70-F1
#
_entry.id   AF-A0A4Q4LY70-F1
#
_cell.length_a   1.000
_cell.length_b   1.000
_cell.length_c   1.000
_cell.angle_alpha   90.00
_cell.angle_beta   90.00
_cell.angle_gamma   90.00
#
_symmetry.space_group_name_H-M   'P 1'
#
loop_
_entity.id
_entity.type
_entity.pdbx_description
1 polymer ?
#
loop_
_entity_poly.entity_id
_entity_poly.type
_entity_poly.pdbx_seq_one_letter_code
_entity_poly.pdbx_strand_id
1 'polypeptide(L)'
;MEKGVRREEVKNMSVSPWTALPAELREQVYAYVLTARLGLTYRTGTDGVDRICAREKQVGHGNMLSDRPSSLPCYLYHSLLAVSRRAAIVPEELEFNQIQYVSRQCYREAHGLEFRYNNILFEDSCDVSAGQRCRMFVNKAVKQHYARCLNLSIRGAGFSFGPSGFGSSSMTLVQFCLRHPKASLRLHHPSWSQQSPGFLLLGLAYAAAIRGHTLLEQLVREQGPMLNFDLTVIRSTLPKEGIPRNFRLAPWEESLDLPTLRESSGECLFFKGASSTVWLDVAENWFIEGL
;
A
#
# COMPACT_ATOMS: atom_id res chain seq x y z
N MET A 1 -72.84 24.37 -16.49
CA MET A 1 -72.46 24.01 -15.12
C MET A 1 -71.14 23.27 -15.18
N GLU A 2 -70.11 23.93 -14.65
CA GLU A 2 -68.73 23.50 -14.63
C GLU A 2 -68.46 22.36 -13.64
N LYS A 3 -67.44 21.58 -13.98
CA LYS A 3 -66.45 20.94 -13.10
C LYS A 3 -66.90 19.80 -12.18
N GLY A 4 -66.49 18.61 -12.60
CA GLY A 4 -66.23 17.46 -11.72
C GLY A 4 -64.97 16.72 -12.16
N VAL A 5 -63.88 17.44 -12.45
CA VAL A 5 -62.56 16.82 -12.65
C VAL A 5 -62.11 16.28 -11.30
N ARG A 6 -62.27 14.97 -11.10
CA ARG A 6 -61.63 14.26 -10.00
C ARG A 6 -60.12 14.40 -10.23
N ARG A 7 -59.49 15.26 -9.43
CA ARG A 7 -58.03 15.24 -9.22
C ARG A 7 -57.71 13.84 -8.69
N GLU A 8 -57.23 12.98 -9.57
CA GLU A 8 -56.51 11.80 -9.15
C GLU A 8 -55.35 12.27 -8.27
N GLU A 9 -55.30 11.68 -7.08
CA GLU A 9 -54.26 11.84 -6.10
C GLU A 9 -52.92 11.62 -6.78
N VAL A 10 -52.14 12.70 -6.90
CA VAL A 10 -50.70 12.60 -7.16
C VAL A 10 -50.14 11.83 -5.99
N LYS A 11 -49.97 10.51 -6.17
CA LYS A 11 -49.25 9.64 -5.25
C LYS A 11 -47.96 10.37 -4.89
N ASN A 12 -47.84 10.74 -3.62
CA ASN A 12 -46.59 11.15 -3.01
C ASN A 12 -45.57 10.05 -3.32
N MET A 13 -44.76 10.24 -4.36
CA MET A 13 -43.58 9.42 -4.58
C MET A 13 -42.69 9.73 -3.39
N SER A 14 -42.70 8.84 -2.39
CA SER A 14 -41.82 8.94 -1.25
C SER A 14 -40.39 8.92 -1.80
N VAL A 15 -39.79 10.11 -1.89
CA VAL A 15 -38.39 10.26 -2.28
C VAL A 15 -37.59 9.45 -1.26
N SER A 16 -36.71 8.56 -1.74
CA SER A 16 -35.90 7.75 -0.84
C SER A 16 -35.16 8.68 0.13
N PRO A 17 -35.17 8.40 1.44
CA PRO A 17 -34.44 9.20 2.43
C PRO A 17 -32.96 9.36 2.06
N TRP A 18 -32.39 8.35 1.38
CA TRP A 18 -31.02 8.39 0.85
C TRP A 18 -30.83 9.48 -0.21
N THR A 19 -31.76 9.59 -1.16
CA THR A 19 -31.70 10.59 -2.23
C THR A 19 -31.99 12.01 -1.74
N ALA A 20 -32.65 12.14 -0.58
CA ALA A 20 -32.88 13.43 0.08
C ALA A 20 -31.62 13.98 0.78
N LEU A 21 -30.61 13.14 1.06
CA LEU A 21 -29.34 13.60 1.60
C LEU A 21 -28.55 14.42 0.56
N PRO A 22 -27.87 15.51 0.95
CA PRO A 22 -26.88 16.17 0.13
C PRO A 22 -25.78 15.21 -0.34
N ALA A 23 -25.20 15.48 -1.51
CA ALA A 23 -24.18 14.63 -2.12
C ALA A 23 -22.95 14.48 -1.22
N GLU A 24 -22.60 15.51 -0.47
CA GLU A 24 -21.46 15.54 0.47
C GLU A 24 -21.66 14.53 1.61
N LEU A 25 -22.87 14.45 2.17
CA LEU A 25 -23.18 13.46 3.21
C LEU A 25 -23.22 12.05 2.66
N ARG A 26 -23.71 11.86 1.42
CA ARG A 26 -23.63 10.55 0.75
C ARG A 26 -22.18 10.13 0.52
N GLU A 27 -21.31 11.04 0.09
CA GLU A 27 -19.87 10.76 -0.09
C GLU A 27 -19.20 10.37 1.23
N GLN A 28 -19.54 11.01 2.35
CA GLN A 28 -19.03 10.61 3.67
C GLN A 28 -19.46 9.20 4.06
N VAL A 29 -20.72 8.83 3.79
CA VAL A 29 -21.22 7.47 4.04
C VAL A 29 -20.55 6.47 3.09
N TYR A 30 -20.39 6.80 1.80
CA TYR A 30 -19.63 5.95 0.88
C TYR A 30 -18.19 5.77 1.35
N ALA A 31 -17.52 6.84 1.79
CA ALA A 31 -16.18 6.77 2.33
C ALA A 31 -16.12 5.84 3.54
N TYR A 32 -17.07 5.97 4.47
CA TYR A 32 -17.13 5.09 5.64
C TYR A 32 -17.36 3.62 5.26
N VAL A 33 -18.36 3.33 4.43
CA VAL A 33 -18.76 1.96 4.05
C VAL A 33 -17.72 1.29 3.14
N LEU A 34 -17.11 2.06 2.24
CA LEU A 34 -16.12 1.56 1.29
C LEU A 34 -14.70 1.55 1.87
N THR A 35 -14.43 2.14 3.03
CA THR A 35 -13.10 2.00 3.64
C THR A 35 -13.01 0.65 4.33
N ALA A 36 -12.21 -0.26 3.77
CA ALA A 36 -11.83 -1.48 4.44
C ALA A 36 -10.86 -1.16 5.58
N ARG A 37 -11.16 -1.64 6.79
CA ARG A 37 -10.38 -1.35 8.01
C ARG A 37 -8.88 -1.64 7.87
N LEU A 38 -8.51 -2.66 7.09
CA LEU A 38 -7.13 -3.09 6.85
C LEU A 38 -6.68 -2.84 5.40
N GLY A 39 -7.48 -2.08 4.64
CA GLY A 39 -7.28 -1.88 3.22
C GLY A 39 -7.61 -3.10 2.36
N LEU A 40 -7.13 -3.07 1.13
CA LEU A 40 -7.38 -4.08 0.11
C LEU A 40 -6.07 -4.81 -0.24
N THR A 41 -6.18 -6.02 -0.78
CA THR A 41 -5.07 -6.78 -1.35
C THR A 41 -5.39 -7.22 -2.78
N TYR A 42 -4.39 -7.22 -3.65
CA TYR A 42 -4.50 -7.68 -5.03
C TYR A 42 -3.92 -9.08 -5.17
N ARG A 43 -4.79 -10.06 -5.46
CA ARG A 43 -4.44 -11.48 -5.60
C ARG A 43 -4.89 -12.04 -6.94
N THR A 44 -4.19 -13.06 -7.42
CA THR A 44 -4.60 -13.83 -8.60
C THR A 44 -5.23 -15.10 -8.05
N GLY A 45 -6.50 -15.34 -8.38
CA GLY A 45 -7.23 -16.53 -7.98
C GLY A 45 -6.62 -17.79 -8.58
N THR A 46 -7.01 -18.95 -8.05
CA THR A 46 -6.61 -20.26 -8.59
C THR A 46 -7.12 -20.50 -10.01
N ASP A 47 -8.16 -19.76 -10.41
CA ASP A 47 -8.71 -19.69 -11.76
C ASP A 47 -7.91 -18.77 -12.71
N GLY A 48 -6.82 -18.16 -12.23
CA GLY A 48 -6.00 -17.21 -12.98
C GLY A 48 -6.62 -15.82 -13.08
N VAL A 49 -7.75 -15.56 -12.43
CA VAL A 49 -8.43 -14.26 -12.46
C VAL A 49 -7.87 -13.35 -11.38
N ASP A 50 -7.45 -12.16 -11.77
CA ASP A 50 -7.00 -11.14 -10.84
C ASP A 50 -8.19 -10.50 -10.10
N ARG A 51 -8.08 -10.43 -8.77
CA ARG A 51 -9.13 -9.95 -7.87
C ARG A 51 -8.56 -8.99 -6.83
N ILE A 52 -9.36 -8.01 -6.45
CA ILE A 52 -9.12 -7.14 -5.31
C ILE A 52 -10.04 -7.58 -4.19
N CYS A 53 -9.48 -7.82 -3.01
CA CYS A 53 -10.23 -8.35 -1.88
C CYS A 53 -9.92 -7.54 -0.62
N ALA A 54 -10.87 -7.50 0.31
CA ALA A 54 -10.64 -6.96 1.64
C ALA A 54 -9.47 -7.70 2.29
N ARG A 55 -8.57 -6.95 2.94
CA ARG A 55 -7.49 -7.59 3.67
C ARG A 55 -8.03 -8.13 4.98
N GLU A 56 -7.86 -9.42 5.20
CA GLU A 56 -8.20 -10.04 6.48
C GLU A 56 -7.14 -9.72 7.53
N LYS A 57 -7.59 -9.62 8.79
CA LYS A 57 -6.69 -9.48 9.93
C LYS A 57 -5.83 -10.72 9.95
N GLN A 58 -4.51 -10.54 9.85
CA GLN A 58 -3.58 -11.64 10.04
C GLN A 58 -3.83 -12.19 11.45
N VAL A 59 -4.56 -13.30 11.55
CA VAL A 59 -4.55 -14.10 12.77
C VAL A 59 -3.14 -14.66 12.81
N GLY A 60 -2.29 -14.03 13.62
CA GLY A 60 -1.00 -14.60 13.95
C GLY A 60 -1.27 -15.98 14.54
N HIS A 61 -1.19 -17.02 13.73
CA HIS A 61 -0.81 -18.33 14.24
C HIS A 61 0.64 -18.18 14.69
N GLY A 62 0.81 -17.61 15.88
CA GLY A 62 2.08 -17.34 16.54
C GLY A 62 2.81 -18.59 17.00
N ASN A 63 2.69 -19.71 16.28
CA ASN A 63 3.30 -20.98 16.65
C ASN A 63 4.01 -21.71 15.50
N MET A 64 4.25 -21.07 14.36
CA MET A 64 5.14 -21.64 13.34
C MET A 64 6.40 -20.79 13.26
N LEU A 65 7.40 -21.26 14.02
CA LEU A 65 8.82 -20.93 13.99
C LEU A 65 9.25 -19.70 14.81
N SER A 66 9.32 -19.90 16.14
CA SER A 66 10.20 -19.12 17.02
C SER A 66 11.68 -19.27 16.68
N ASP A 67 12.04 -20.28 15.89
CA ASP A 67 13.38 -20.44 15.38
C ASP A 67 13.47 -19.70 14.05
N ARG A 68 13.96 -18.45 14.10
CA ARG A 68 14.56 -17.81 12.94
C ARG A 68 15.71 -18.73 12.51
N PRO A 69 15.65 -19.46 11.38
CA PRO A 69 16.83 -20.18 10.92
C PRO A 69 17.88 -19.12 10.60
N SER A 70 18.88 -19.03 11.46
CA SER A 70 19.97 -18.05 11.42
C SER A 70 20.79 -18.09 10.13
N SER A 71 20.52 -19.09 9.26
CA SER A 71 21.14 -19.32 7.97
C SER A 71 20.37 -18.79 6.76
N LEU A 72 19.08 -18.40 6.89
CA LEU A 72 18.31 -17.92 5.75
C LEU A 72 18.42 -16.39 5.63
N PRO A 73 18.84 -15.87 4.46
CA PRO A 73 18.75 -14.44 4.18
C PRO A 73 17.33 -13.91 4.42
N CYS A 74 17.19 -12.75 5.06
CA CYS A 74 15.89 -12.17 5.46
C CYS A 74 14.87 -12.13 4.31
N TYR A 75 15.32 -11.90 3.07
CA TYR A 75 14.44 -11.87 1.90
C TYR A 75 13.77 -13.22 1.62
N LEU A 76 14.50 -14.34 1.74
CA LEU A 76 13.92 -15.68 1.58
C LEU A 76 12.95 -16.02 2.70
N TYR A 77 13.27 -15.64 3.93
CA TYR A 77 12.38 -15.84 5.07
C TYR A 77 11.03 -15.12 4.87
N HIS A 78 11.06 -13.86 4.42
CA HIS A 78 9.84 -13.11 4.18
C HIS A 78 9.07 -13.59 2.94
N SER A 79 9.75 -14.04 1.88
CA SER A 79 9.11 -14.69 0.73
C SER A 79 8.42 -15.99 1.16
N LEU A 80 9.09 -16.83 1.95
CA LEU A 80 8.52 -18.08 2.47
C LEU A 80 7.32 -17.81 3.38
N LEU A 81 7.43 -16.85 4.30
CA LEU A 81 6.29 -16.41 5.12
C LEU A 81 5.11 -15.93 4.27
N ALA A 82 5.35 -15.16 3.22
CA ALA A 82 4.29 -14.67 2.32
C ALA A 82 3.60 -15.84 1.60
N VAL A 83 4.36 -16.85 1.15
CA VAL A 83 3.83 -18.06 0.53
C VAL A 83 3.05 -18.91 1.53
N SER A 84 3.61 -19.17 2.72
CA SER A 84 2.95 -19.94 3.79
C SER A 84 1.66 -19.29 4.27
N ARG A 85 1.61 -17.96 4.36
CA ARG A 85 0.40 -17.20 4.70
C ARG A 85 -0.72 -17.45 3.70
N ARG A 86 -0.43 -17.62 2.41
CA ARG A 86 -1.46 -17.88 1.39
C ARG A 86 -2.02 -19.30 1.48
N ALA A 87 -1.21 -20.28 1.84
CA ALA A 87 -1.66 -21.65 2.02
C ALA A 87 -2.66 -21.81 3.18
N ALA A 88 -2.62 -20.90 4.15
CA ALA A 88 -3.45 -20.94 5.37
C ALA A 88 -4.76 -20.14 5.28
N ILE A 89 -4.99 -19.35 4.24
CA ILE A 89 -6.17 -18.46 4.14
C ILE A 89 -7.25 -19.12 3.29
N VAL A 90 -8.33 -19.59 3.93
CA VAL A 90 -9.62 -19.76 3.25
C VAL A 90 -10.15 -18.36 3.00
N PRO A 91 -10.38 -17.94 1.73
CA PRO A 91 -10.91 -16.61 1.47
C PRO A 91 -12.29 -16.49 2.10
N GLU A 92 -12.45 -15.62 3.09
CA GLU A 92 -13.76 -15.01 3.28
C GLU A 92 -13.89 -14.04 2.10
N GLU A 93 -14.57 -14.48 1.03
CA GLU A 93 -14.98 -13.58 -0.04
C GLU A 93 -15.99 -12.60 0.56
N LEU A 94 -15.49 -11.62 1.32
CA LEU A 94 -16.25 -10.46 1.73
C LEU A 94 -16.71 -9.80 0.44
N GLU A 95 -18.01 -9.95 0.18
CA GLU A 95 -18.75 -9.37 -0.94
C GLU A 95 -18.70 -7.85 -0.79
N PHE A 96 -17.57 -7.29 -1.23
CA PHE A 96 -17.29 -5.89 -1.03
C PHE A 96 -18.12 -5.07 -2.02
N ASN A 97 -18.74 -4.00 -1.53
CA ASN A 97 -19.51 -3.04 -2.31
C ASN A 97 -20.87 -3.55 -2.83
N GLN A 98 -21.81 -3.81 -1.93
CA GLN A 98 -23.23 -3.96 -2.29
C GLN A 98 -23.92 -2.62 -2.59
N ILE A 99 -23.39 -1.48 -2.08
CA ILE A 99 -24.06 -0.17 -2.18
C ILE A 99 -24.15 0.33 -3.62
N GLN A 100 -23.17 0.01 -4.47
CA GLN A 100 -23.22 0.33 -5.90
C GLN A 100 -24.38 -0.37 -6.62
N TYR A 101 -24.92 -1.46 -6.08
CA TYR A 101 -26.01 -2.23 -6.69
C TYR A 101 -27.40 -1.85 -6.17
N VAL A 102 -27.50 -0.96 -5.18
CA VAL A 102 -28.77 -0.52 -4.60
C VAL A 102 -29.57 0.35 -5.57
N SER A 103 -28.90 1.25 -6.31
CA SER A 103 -29.53 2.08 -7.33
C SER A 103 -28.54 2.57 -8.38
N ARG A 104 -29.03 3.02 -9.54
CA ARG A 104 -28.19 3.63 -10.59
C ARG A 104 -27.46 4.89 -10.11
N GLN A 105 -28.06 5.63 -9.18
CA GLN A 105 -27.42 6.81 -8.60
C GLN A 105 -26.28 6.39 -7.67
N CYS A 106 -26.52 5.43 -6.76
CA CYS A 106 -25.49 4.89 -5.89
C CYS A 106 -24.34 4.29 -6.70
N TYR A 107 -24.63 3.57 -7.79
CA TYR A 107 -23.60 3.09 -8.71
C TYR A 107 -22.73 4.24 -9.23
N ARG A 108 -23.35 5.28 -9.81
CA ARG A 108 -22.61 6.40 -10.40
C ARG A 108 -21.77 7.16 -9.37
N GLU A 109 -22.29 7.31 -8.15
CA GLU A 109 -21.61 8.04 -7.08
C GLU A 109 -20.51 7.19 -6.42
N ALA A 110 -20.74 5.90 -6.19
CA ALA A 110 -19.84 5.02 -5.45
C ALA A 110 -18.80 4.28 -6.34
N HIS A 111 -19.04 4.14 -7.64
CA HIS A 111 -18.21 3.31 -8.51
C HIS A 111 -16.75 3.80 -8.58
N GLY A 112 -15.84 2.96 -8.06
CA GLY A 112 -14.41 3.19 -8.02
C GLY A 112 -13.96 4.09 -6.87
N LEU A 113 -14.86 4.48 -5.96
CA LEU A 113 -14.49 5.16 -4.71
C LEU A 113 -13.72 4.22 -3.79
N GLU A 114 -13.91 2.90 -3.92
CA GLU A 114 -13.13 1.92 -3.18
C GLU A 114 -11.62 2.04 -3.45
N PHE A 115 -11.22 2.44 -4.66
CA PHE A 115 -9.81 2.65 -4.99
C PHE A 115 -9.24 3.97 -4.45
N ARG A 116 -10.12 4.93 -4.15
CA ARG A 116 -9.75 6.24 -3.61
C ARG A 116 -9.54 6.17 -2.09
N TYR A 117 -10.41 5.45 -1.38
CA TYR A 117 -10.38 5.41 0.08
C TYR A 117 -9.54 4.29 0.67
N ASN A 118 -9.17 3.28 -0.13
CA ASN A 118 -8.34 2.17 0.35
C ASN A 118 -6.91 2.22 -0.14
N ASN A 119 -6.01 1.73 0.70
CA ASN A 119 -4.68 1.31 0.30
C ASN A 119 -4.76 -0.10 -0.33
N ILE A 120 -4.23 -0.25 -1.55
CA ILE A 120 -4.17 -1.53 -2.28
C ILE A 120 -2.78 -2.11 -2.11
N LEU A 121 -2.69 -3.23 -1.39
CA LEU A 121 -1.44 -3.93 -1.15
C LEU A 121 -1.17 -5.00 -2.20
N PHE A 122 0.05 -4.96 -2.72
CA PHE A 122 0.63 -5.96 -3.61
C PHE A 122 1.70 -6.72 -2.84
N GLU A 123 1.59 -8.05 -2.83
CA GLU A 123 2.57 -8.95 -2.22
C GLU A 123 3.14 -9.91 -3.26
N ASP A 124 4.37 -10.37 -3.03
CA ASP A 124 5.03 -11.35 -3.90
C ASP A 124 4.17 -12.61 -4.03
N SER A 125 4.07 -13.12 -5.25
CA SER A 125 3.57 -14.46 -5.56
C SER A 125 4.71 -15.36 -5.99
N CYS A 126 4.49 -16.67 -5.98
CA CYS A 126 5.48 -17.67 -6.42
C CYS A 126 6.10 -17.33 -7.77
N ASP A 127 5.29 -16.82 -8.71
CA ASP A 127 5.71 -16.60 -10.10
C ASP A 127 5.97 -15.13 -10.46
N VAL A 128 5.54 -14.20 -9.60
CA VAL A 128 5.49 -12.76 -9.95
C VAL A 128 5.77 -11.90 -8.71
N SER A 129 6.71 -10.96 -8.83
CA SER A 129 7.01 -10.00 -7.76
C SER A 129 5.87 -9.01 -7.52
N ALA A 130 5.77 -8.48 -6.31
CA ALA A 130 4.79 -7.48 -5.91
C ALA A 130 4.83 -6.24 -6.82
N GLY A 131 6.04 -5.78 -7.18
CA GLY A 131 6.22 -4.65 -8.09
C GLY A 131 5.69 -4.92 -9.50
N GLN A 132 5.92 -6.12 -10.02
CA GLN A 132 5.39 -6.54 -11.32
C GLN A 132 3.85 -6.61 -11.30
N ARG A 133 3.26 -7.16 -10.24
CA ARG A 133 1.80 -7.22 -10.04
C ARG A 133 1.19 -5.81 -10.00
N CYS A 134 1.79 -4.90 -9.23
CA CYS A 134 1.38 -3.50 -9.18
C CYS A 134 1.47 -2.84 -10.56
N ARG A 135 2.54 -3.12 -11.33
CA ARG A 135 2.69 -2.59 -12.69
C ARG A 135 1.62 -3.13 -13.63
N MET A 136 1.30 -4.41 -13.56
CA MET A 136 0.22 -5.01 -14.35
C MET A 136 -1.13 -4.36 -14.02
N PHE A 137 -1.42 -4.15 -12.73
CA PHE A 137 -2.63 -3.49 -12.27
C PHE A 137 -2.78 -2.08 -12.85
N VAL A 138 -1.77 -1.21 -12.68
CA VAL A 138 -1.85 0.18 -13.16
C VAL A 138 -1.89 0.30 -14.69
N ASN A 139 -1.30 -0.66 -15.43
CA ASN A 139 -1.30 -0.64 -16.90
C ASN A 139 -2.53 -1.30 -17.53
N LYS A 140 -3.16 -2.29 -16.87
CA LYS A 140 -4.29 -3.04 -17.44
C LYS A 140 -5.65 -2.66 -16.87
N ALA A 141 -5.75 -2.52 -15.55
CA ALA A 141 -7.03 -2.55 -14.85
C ALA A 141 -7.62 -1.16 -14.58
N VAL A 142 -6.77 -0.13 -14.55
CA VAL A 142 -7.16 1.17 -14.02
C VAL A 142 -7.54 2.14 -15.15
N LYS A 143 -8.81 2.57 -15.17
CA LYS A 143 -9.23 3.69 -16.02
C LYS A 143 -8.48 4.96 -15.60
N GLN A 144 -8.10 5.80 -16.56
CA GLN A 144 -7.32 7.03 -16.31
C GLN A 144 -7.88 7.95 -15.22
N HIS A 145 -9.20 7.95 -15.01
CA HIS A 145 -9.84 8.73 -13.96
C HIS A 145 -9.47 8.25 -12.54
N TYR A 146 -9.42 6.95 -12.30
CA TYR A 146 -9.11 6.37 -10.98
C TYR A 146 -7.62 6.40 -10.67
N ALA A 147 -6.77 6.31 -11.71
CA ALA A 147 -5.32 6.35 -11.59
C ALA A 147 -4.80 7.56 -10.79
N ARG A 148 -5.54 8.68 -10.81
CA ARG A 148 -5.16 9.94 -10.17
C ARG A 148 -5.21 9.90 -8.64
N CYS A 149 -5.95 8.98 -8.02
CA CYS A 149 -6.20 9.00 -6.59
C CYS A 149 -5.93 7.64 -5.93
N LEU A 150 -5.11 6.79 -6.56
CA LEU A 150 -4.78 5.47 -6.02
C LEU A 150 -3.81 5.59 -4.85
N ASN A 151 -4.06 4.82 -3.79
CA ASN A 151 -3.10 4.57 -2.72
C ASN A 151 -2.60 3.13 -2.87
N LEU A 152 -1.35 2.96 -3.26
CA LEU A 152 -0.74 1.68 -3.60
C LEU A 152 0.37 1.37 -2.60
N SER A 153 0.47 0.13 -2.15
CA SER A 153 1.56 -0.36 -1.32
C SER A 153 2.15 -1.63 -1.89
N ILE A 154 3.47 -1.68 -2.03
CA ILE A 154 4.20 -2.83 -2.53
C ILE A 154 4.98 -3.42 -1.36
N ARG A 155 4.78 -4.70 -1.08
CA ARG A 155 5.46 -5.43 -0.02
C ARG A 155 6.06 -6.71 -0.58
N GLY A 156 7.38 -6.76 -0.69
CA GLY A 156 8.06 -7.89 -1.31
C GLY A 156 9.57 -7.89 -1.14
N ALA A 157 10.17 -9.05 -1.39
CA ALA A 157 11.59 -9.33 -1.28
C ALA A 157 12.42 -8.76 -2.45
N GLY A 158 11.79 -8.43 -3.57
CA GLY A 158 12.45 -7.89 -4.76
C GLY A 158 11.67 -6.76 -5.42
N PHE A 159 12.32 -5.60 -5.57
CA PHE A 159 11.76 -4.49 -6.34
C PHE A 159 12.24 -4.57 -7.78
N SER A 160 11.38 -5.04 -8.68
CA SER A 160 11.60 -4.85 -10.11
C SER A 160 10.97 -3.53 -10.53
N PHE A 161 11.78 -2.46 -10.59
CA PHE A 161 11.34 -1.15 -11.08
C PHE A 161 11.32 -1.08 -12.62
N GLY A 162 12.08 -1.96 -13.28
CA GLY A 162 12.17 -2.04 -14.73
C GLY A 162 11.13 -2.96 -15.37
N PRO A 163 10.81 -2.79 -16.67
CA PRO A 163 10.01 -3.73 -17.43
C PRO A 163 10.64 -5.14 -17.40
N SER A 164 9.82 -6.16 -17.19
CA SER A 164 10.24 -7.56 -17.33
C SER A 164 10.11 -7.96 -18.79
N GLY A 165 11.22 -8.10 -19.50
CA GLY A 165 11.25 -8.65 -20.86
C GLY A 165 11.00 -7.65 -22.00
N PHE A 166 11.41 -8.07 -23.20
CA PHE A 166 11.30 -7.36 -24.47
C PHE A 166 9.82 -7.20 -24.88
N GLY A 167 9.33 -5.96 -24.92
CA GLY A 167 7.97 -5.63 -25.37
C GLY A 167 7.61 -4.16 -25.11
N SER A 168 6.80 -3.59 -25.99
CA SER A 168 6.43 -2.18 -26.13
C SER A 168 6.14 -1.44 -24.81
N SER A 169 6.94 -0.39 -24.55
CA SER A 169 6.82 0.70 -23.56
C SER A 169 5.71 0.63 -22.48
N SER A 170 5.67 -0.44 -21.67
CA SER A 170 4.80 -0.45 -20.49
C SER A 170 5.26 0.61 -19.49
N MET A 171 4.33 1.43 -18.98
CA MET A 171 4.65 2.52 -18.06
C MET A 171 5.28 1.95 -16.78
N THR A 172 6.44 2.48 -16.39
CA THR A 172 7.07 2.13 -15.10
C THR A 172 6.25 2.69 -13.94
N LEU A 173 6.40 2.12 -12.74
CA LEU A 173 5.72 2.65 -11.55
C LEU A 173 6.15 4.09 -11.22
N VAL A 174 7.39 4.45 -11.55
CA VAL A 174 7.85 5.83 -11.37
C VAL A 174 7.20 6.77 -12.38
N GLN A 175 7.08 6.35 -13.65
CA GLN A 175 6.34 7.11 -14.66
C GLN A 175 4.85 7.27 -14.30
N PHE A 176 4.24 6.24 -13.71
CA PHE A 176 2.89 6.32 -13.16
C PHE A 176 2.79 7.43 -12.10
N CYS A 177 3.71 7.45 -11.14
CA CYS A 177 3.75 8.46 -10.07
C CYS A 177 3.93 9.88 -10.62
N LEU A 178 4.78 10.06 -11.64
CA LEU A 178 4.99 11.34 -12.32
C LEU A 178 3.72 11.83 -13.05
N ARG A 179 2.99 10.95 -13.72
CA ARG A 179 1.73 11.30 -14.42
C ARG A 179 0.56 11.55 -13.47
N HIS A 180 0.62 11.01 -12.25
CA HIS A 180 -0.46 11.05 -11.27
C HIS A 180 0.05 11.54 -9.91
N PRO A 181 0.34 12.84 -9.74
CA PRO A 181 0.95 13.38 -8.52
C PRO A 181 0.08 13.26 -7.27
N LYS A 182 -1.22 13.01 -7.44
CA LYS A 182 -2.19 12.79 -6.34
C LYS A 182 -2.33 11.33 -5.94
N ALA A 183 -1.83 10.38 -6.74
CA ALA A 183 -1.72 8.98 -6.33
C ALA A 183 -0.56 8.85 -5.35
N SER A 184 -0.55 7.83 -4.50
CA SER A 184 0.54 7.49 -3.59
C SER A 184 1.02 6.08 -3.86
N LEU A 185 2.33 5.87 -3.86
CA LEU A 185 2.97 4.56 -3.95
C LEU A 185 3.95 4.38 -2.80
N ARG A 186 3.68 3.43 -1.90
CA ARG A 186 4.54 3.07 -0.77
C ARG A 186 5.30 1.78 -1.04
N LEU A 187 6.59 1.80 -0.73
CA LEU A 187 7.49 0.68 -0.92
C LEU A 187 7.91 0.13 0.44
N HIS A 188 7.46 -1.07 0.78
CA HIS A 188 7.79 -1.76 2.03
C HIS A 188 8.91 -2.76 1.78
N HIS A 189 10.03 -2.58 2.49
CA HIS A 189 11.18 -3.45 2.36
C HIS A 189 11.33 -4.40 3.57
N PRO A 190 11.57 -5.71 3.38
CA PRO A 190 11.63 -6.66 4.49
C PRO A 190 12.75 -6.40 5.50
N SER A 191 13.84 -5.75 5.09
CA SER A 191 14.92 -5.38 6.03
C SER A 191 14.62 -4.12 6.84
N TRP A 192 13.51 -3.43 6.59
CA TRP A 192 13.11 -2.24 7.34
C TRP A 192 12.08 -2.56 8.42
N SER A 193 12.28 -3.69 9.12
CA SER A 193 11.40 -4.11 10.21
C SER A 193 11.77 -3.40 11.50
N GLN A 194 10.76 -2.90 12.23
CA GLN A 194 10.96 -2.31 13.57
C GLN A 194 11.51 -3.29 14.60
N GLN A 195 11.47 -4.61 14.32
CA GLN A 195 12.13 -5.63 15.14
C GLN A 195 13.66 -5.60 15.04
N SER A 196 14.20 -4.87 14.05
CA SER A 196 15.63 -4.70 13.85
C SER A 196 15.98 -3.23 14.05
N PRO A 197 16.64 -2.84 15.16
CA PRO A 197 16.83 -1.43 15.51
C PRO A 197 17.60 -0.60 14.47
N GLY A 198 18.40 -1.25 13.61
CA GLY A 198 19.07 -0.60 12.48
C GLY A 198 18.14 -0.14 11.34
N PHE A 199 16.83 -0.45 11.38
CA PHE A 199 15.91 -0.17 10.27
C PHE A 199 15.76 1.32 9.96
N LEU A 200 15.78 2.20 10.96
CA LEU A 200 15.68 3.66 10.80
C LEU A 200 16.87 4.22 10.03
N LEU A 201 18.08 3.86 10.45
CA LEU A 201 19.29 4.24 9.74
C LEU A 201 19.28 3.69 8.32
N LEU A 202 18.90 2.42 8.15
CA LEU A 202 18.84 1.76 6.85
C LEU A 202 17.80 2.40 5.93
N GLY A 203 16.63 2.77 6.43
CA GLY A 203 15.61 3.46 5.64
C GLY A 203 16.03 4.85 5.20
N LEU A 204 16.58 5.64 6.13
CA LEU A 204 17.08 6.98 5.86
C LEU A 204 18.23 6.95 4.86
N ALA A 205 19.13 5.97 4.98
CA ALA A 205 20.19 5.73 4.03
C ALA A 205 19.67 5.54 2.61
N TYR A 206 18.67 4.69 2.47
CA TYR A 206 18.09 4.41 1.17
C TYR A 206 17.40 5.65 0.64
N ALA A 207 16.55 6.29 1.45
CA ALA A 207 15.87 7.53 1.07
C ALA A 207 16.87 8.60 0.59
N ALA A 208 18.00 8.75 1.29
CA ALA A 208 19.07 9.64 0.93
C ALA A 208 19.74 9.23 -0.40
N ALA A 209 20.13 7.96 -0.55
CA ALA A 209 20.79 7.46 -1.76
C ALA A 209 19.89 7.58 -2.99
N ILE A 210 18.61 7.29 -2.82
CA ILE A 210 17.51 7.38 -3.79
C ILE A 210 17.28 8.86 -4.20
N ARG A 211 17.44 9.80 -3.26
CA ARG A 211 17.36 11.26 -3.52
C ARG A 211 18.68 11.91 -3.94
N GLY A 212 19.77 11.15 -4.08
CA GLY A 212 21.07 11.66 -4.51
C GLY A 212 21.85 12.42 -3.43
N HIS A 213 21.54 12.22 -2.15
CA HIS A 213 22.32 12.77 -1.03
C HIS A 213 23.59 11.94 -0.77
N THR A 214 24.70 12.37 -1.35
CA THR A 214 26.01 11.67 -1.33
C THR A 214 26.63 11.50 0.06
N LEU A 215 26.45 12.48 0.97
CA LEU A 215 27.02 12.44 2.32
C LEU A 215 26.39 11.35 3.21
N LEU A 216 25.07 11.22 3.15
CA LEU A 216 24.33 10.20 3.90
C LEU A 216 24.55 8.79 3.32
N GLU A 217 24.73 8.70 2.00
CA GLU A 217 25.13 7.46 1.35
C GLU A 217 26.52 6.99 1.83
N GLN A 218 27.50 7.91 1.90
CA GLN A 218 28.84 7.60 2.38
C GLN A 218 28.82 7.18 3.86
N LEU A 219 28.09 7.92 4.71
CA LEU A 219 27.93 7.57 6.13
C LEU A 219 27.41 6.14 6.30
N VAL A 220 26.47 5.71 5.47
CA VAL A 220 25.87 4.38 5.59
C VAL A 220 26.77 3.30 4.99
N ARG A 221 27.53 3.63 3.95
CA ARG A 221 28.54 2.72 3.40
C ARG A 221 29.66 2.45 4.40
N GLU A 222 30.02 3.45 5.20
CA GLU A 222 31.09 3.38 6.19
C GLU A 222 30.64 2.83 7.56
N GLN A 223 29.41 3.16 8.00
CA GLN A 223 28.92 2.89 9.36
C GLN A 223 27.67 2.01 9.43
N GLY A 224 27.03 1.71 8.29
CA GLY A 224 25.82 0.91 8.23
C GLY A 224 26.10 -0.61 8.21
N PRO A 225 25.13 -1.45 8.61
CA PRO A 225 25.21 -2.88 8.34
C PRO A 225 25.34 -3.11 6.83
N MET A 226 26.09 -4.15 6.40
CA MET A 226 26.34 -4.41 4.97
C MET A 226 25.04 -4.27 4.17
N LEU A 227 25.01 -3.25 3.31
CA LEU A 227 23.92 -3.00 2.40
C LEU A 227 23.88 -4.16 1.42
N ASN A 228 22.98 -5.12 1.63
CA ASN A 228 22.64 -6.14 0.61
C ASN A 228 21.90 -5.54 -0.60
N PHE A 229 21.95 -4.21 -0.78
CA PHE A 229 21.29 -3.48 -1.84
C PHE A 229 22.29 -2.85 -2.76
N ASP A 230 22.15 -3.17 -4.04
CA ASP A 230 22.84 -2.44 -5.08
C ASP A 230 22.12 -1.12 -5.37
N LEU A 231 22.54 -0.06 -4.70
CA LEU A 231 22.06 1.30 -4.92
C LEU A 231 22.23 1.75 -6.38
N THR A 232 23.18 1.16 -7.13
CA THR A 232 23.37 1.44 -8.55
C THR A 232 22.22 0.89 -9.40
N VAL A 233 21.66 -0.26 -9.03
CA VAL A 233 20.47 -0.84 -9.69
C VAL A 233 19.26 0.05 -9.47
N ILE A 234 19.02 0.54 -8.26
CA ILE A 234 17.90 1.48 -8.03
C ILE A 234 18.12 2.74 -8.86
N ARG A 235 19.28 3.38 -8.78
CA ARG A 235 19.59 4.61 -9.52
C ARG A 235 19.43 4.47 -11.03
N SER A 236 19.85 3.35 -11.60
CA SER A 236 19.69 3.10 -13.05
C SER A 236 18.23 2.93 -13.47
N THR A 237 17.35 2.53 -12.55
CA THR A 237 15.90 2.43 -12.80
C THR A 237 15.12 3.70 -12.50
N LEU A 238 15.74 4.66 -11.80
CA LEU A 238 15.12 5.94 -11.49
C LEU A 238 15.25 6.92 -12.67
N PRO A 239 14.22 7.75 -12.93
CA PRO A 239 14.28 8.76 -13.97
C PRO A 239 15.31 9.84 -13.63
N LYS A 240 15.95 10.39 -14.67
CA LYS A 240 16.95 11.47 -14.55
C LYS A 240 16.41 12.74 -13.88
N GLU A 241 15.09 12.94 -13.97
CA GLU A 241 14.35 14.07 -13.41
C GLU A 241 14.18 13.99 -11.88
N GLY A 242 14.61 12.89 -11.26
CA GLY A 242 14.48 12.65 -9.83
C GLY A 242 13.19 11.94 -9.46
N ILE A 243 13.02 11.67 -8.17
CA ILE A 243 11.95 10.80 -7.68
C ILE A 243 10.72 11.63 -7.33
N PRO A 244 9.55 11.22 -7.83
CA PRO A 244 8.34 11.96 -7.55
C PRO A 244 7.95 11.81 -6.07
N ARG A 245 7.50 12.90 -5.44
CA ARG A 245 7.24 12.98 -3.98
C ARG A 245 6.19 11.99 -3.47
N ASN A 246 5.36 11.48 -4.37
CA ASN A 246 4.35 10.47 -4.08
C ASN A 246 4.86 9.03 -4.16
N PHE A 247 6.11 8.82 -4.58
CA PHE A 247 6.85 7.59 -4.38
C PHE A 247 7.53 7.66 -3.01
N ARG A 248 7.11 6.78 -2.09
CA ARG A 248 7.49 6.83 -0.68
C ARG A 248 8.08 5.52 -0.23
N LEU A 249 9.10 5.57 0.62
CA LEU A 249 9.64 4.39 1.27
C LEU A 249 8.93 4.20 2.61
N ALA A 250 8.53 2.99 2.97
CA ALA A 250 7.80 2.71 4.20
C ALA A 250 8.42 1.52 4.94
N PRO A 251 8.40 1.49 6.28
CA PRO A 251 8.84 0.33 7.08
C PRO A 251 8.10 -0.94 6.68
N TRP A 252 8.64 -2.12 7.02
CA TRP A 252 8.00 -3.39 6.69
C TRP A 252 6.61 -3.54 7.31
N GLU A 253 6.46 -3.08 8.55
CA GLU A 253 5.19 -3.01 9.25
C GLU A 253 4.41 -1.76 8.84
N GLU A 254 3.08 -1.86 8.79
CA GLU A 254 2.21 -0.72 8.46
C GLU A 254 1.88 0.16 9.67
N SER A 255 2.17 -0.33 10.87
CA SER A 255 1.91 0.38 12.13
C SER A 255 3.13 0.33 13.03
N LEU A 256 3.43 1.47 13.63
CA LEU A 256 4.48 1.59 14.63
C LEU A 256 4.02 1.00 15.97
N ASP A 257 4.84 0.13 16.53
CA ASP A 257 4.69 -0.38 17.89
C ASP A 257 5.71 0.33 18.78
N LEU A 258 5.28 1.43 19.38
CA LEU A 258 6.14 2.27 20.23
C LEU A 258 6.74 1.51 21.42
N PRO A 259 6.00 0.69 22.17
CA PRO A 259 6.57 -0.19 23.21
C PRO A 259 7.73 -1.06 22.68
N THR A 260 7.49 -1.84 21.62
CA THR A 260 8.50 -2.72 21.04
C THR A 260 9.71 -1.94 20.52
N LEU A 261 9.47 -0.78 19.91
CA LEU A 261 10.54 0.10 19.45
C LEU A 261 11.37 0.62 20.63
N ARG A 262 10.74 1.07 21.73
CA ARG A 262 11.46 1.58 22.91
C ARG A 262 12.30 0.51 23.58
N GLU A 263 11.79 -0.71 23.68
CA GLU A 263 12.52 -1.85 24.23
C GLU A 263 13.76 -2.18 23.39
N SER A 264 13.59 -2.32 22.07
CA SER A 264 14.69 -2.58 21.13
C SER A 264 15.67 -1.41 20.97
N SER A 265 15.21 -0.17 21.17
CA SER A 265 16.05 1.04 21.17
C SER A 265 17.05 1.04 22.33
N GLY A 266 16.69 0.43 23.47
CA GLY A 266 17.57 0.31 24.63
C GLY A 266 18.84 -0.50 24.38
N GLU A 267 18.84 -1.34 23.34
CA GLU A 267 19.99 -2.15 22.92
C GLU A 267 20.85 -1.44 21.87
N CYS A 268 20.32 -0.39 21.22
CA CYS A 268 20.96 0.26 20.09
C CYS A 268 21.66 1.55 20.49
N LEU A 269 22.98 1.62 20.27
CA LEU A 269 23.82 2.78 20.64
C LEU A 269 23.32 4.10 20.03
N PHE A 270 22.67 4.06 18.86
CA PHE A 270 22.14 5.25 18.18
C PHE A 270 20.99 5.94 18.92
N PHE A 271 20.25 5.21 19.74
CA PHE A 271 19.13 5.73 20.54
C PHE A 271 19.55 6.11 21.96
N LYS A 272 20.81 5.85 22.35
CA LYS A 272 21.35 6.25 23.65
C LYS A 272 21.89 7.67 23.57
N GLY A 273 21.01 8.66 23.75
CA GLY A 273 21.41 10.06 23.81
C GLY A 273 20.25 11.04 23.97
N ALA A 274 20.58 12.32 24.11
CA ALA A 274 19.61 13.43 24.21
C ALA A 274 18.73 13.59 22.95
N SER A 275 19.09 12.93 21.85
CA SER A 275 18.37 12.93 20.56
C SER A 275 17.37 11.77 20.42
N SER A 276 17.18 10.93 21.44
CA SER A 276 16.25 9.78 21.38
C SER A 276 14.81 10.16 21.00
N THR A 277 14.32 11.31 21.47
CA THR A 277 12.99 11.83 21.14
C THR A 277 12.87 12.19 19.65
N VAL A 278 13.90 12.81 19.07
CA VAL A 278 13.94 13.16 17.64
C VAL A 278 13.85 11.91 16.77
N TRP A 279 14.51 10.82 17.17
CA TRP A 279 14.44 9.56 16.42
C TRP A 279 13.06 8.90 16.48
N LEU A 280 12.35 9.02 17.60
CA LEU A 280 10.97 8.56 17.71
C LEU A 280 10.04 9.40 16.82
N ASP A 281 10.20 10.72 16.79
CA ASP A 281 9.43 11.60 15.91
C ASP A 281 9.68 11.27 14.43
N VAL A 282 10.93 10.98 14.06
CA VAL A 282 11.29 10.54 12.71
C VAL A 282 10.64 9.20 12.38
N ALA A 283 10.64 8.25 13.32
CA ALA A 283 9.99 6.96 13.14
C ALA A 283 8.48 7.11 12.95
N GLU A 284 7.80 7.86 13.83
CA GLU A 284 6.37 8.14 13.72
C GLU A 284 6.00 8.74 12.38
N ASN A 285 6.73 9.79 11.96
CA ASN A 285 6.53 10.42 10.65
C ASN A 285 6.78 9.44 9.50
N TRP A 286 7.78 8.56 9.60
CA TRP A 286 8.06 7.57 8.58
C TRP A 286 6.94 6.53 8.44
N PHE A 287 6.32 6.08 9.54
CA PHE A 287 5.18 5.16 9.48
C PHE A 287 3.91 5.83 8.90
N ILE A 288 3.67 7.10 9.23
CA ILE A 288 2.48 7.84 8.78
C ILE A 288 2.61 8.22 7.31
N GLU A 289 3.67 8.97 7.00
CA GLU A 289 3.84 9.58 5.69
C GLU A 289 4.67 8.68 4.77
N GLY A 290 5.65 7.94 5.26
CA GLY A 290 6.70 7.37 4.42
C GLY A 290 7.82 8.38 4.20
N LEU A 291 9.03 7.87 3.94
CA LEU A 291 10.22 8.66 3.66
C LEU A 291 10.24 9.16 2.23
#